data_AF-A0AAN8C0K5-F1
#
_entry.id   AF-A0AAN8C0K5-F1
#
_cell.length_a   1.000
_cell.length_b   1.000
_cell.length_c   1.000
_cell.angle_alpha   90.00
_cell.angle_beta   90.00
_cell.angle_gamma   90.00
#
_symmetry.space_group_name_H-M   'P 1'
#
loop_
_entity.id
_entity.type
_entity.pdbx_description
1 polymer ?
#
loop_
_entity_poly.entity_id
_entity_poly.type
_entity_poly.pdbx_seq_one_letter_code
_entity_poly.pdbx_strand_id
1 'polypeptide(L)'
;MVLEDHMLLPSKEVYVGQEADTFRSQKPYHALLVPFLADVRKAYITTAVYLQKKLPLASPTLTALSALDPLLRGHSQATIQFKRLSGMLRHLLPADQDIQRELVRFNVDLTIPSFKEGESIVEWWGHVFDKPDKYPSLSAMVKCCLSIFHGPRVESSFSLMNEVIDQRSGNMNVPTFNAIQTVKYTLQSRGKTAVELFRREDVKFGEVDRTLCKNINSAAAT
;
A
#
# COMPACT_ATOMS: atom_id res chain seq x y z
N MET A 1 27.18 -3.34 9.22
CA MET A 1 27.32 -1.89 9.12
C MET A 1 27.79 -1.40 10.47
N VAL A 2 28.92 -0.70 10.54
CA VAL A 2 29.41 -0.10 11.79
C VAL A 2 28.90 1.33 11.79
N LEU A 3 28.05 1.69 12.76
CA LEU A 3 27.57 3.07 12.90
C LEU A 3 28.62 3.87 13.65
N GLU A 4 29.25 4.83 12.96
CA GLU A 4 30.18 5.78 13.57
C GLU A 4 29.42 6.85 14.37
N ASP A 5 30.04 7.36 15.45
CA ASP A 5 29.38 8.26 16.40
C ASP A 5 28.85 9.55 15.76
N HIS A 6 29.48 10.02 14.68
CA HIS A 6 29.05 11.21 13.95
C HIS A 6 27.77 10.99 13.11
N MET A 7 27.39 9.73 12.86
CA MET A 7 26.16 9.36 12.15
C MET A 7 24.97 9.17 13.10
N LEU A 8 25.19 9.30 14.42
CA LEU A 8 24.16 9.11 15.43
C LEU A 8 23.61 10.47 15.87
N LEU A 9 22.29 10.54 16.00
CA LEU A 9 21.62 11.69 16.61
C LEU A 9 22.21 11.96 18.01
N PRO A 10 22.49 13.24 18.35
CA PRO A 10 22.89 13.61 19.70
C PRO A 10 21.87 13.13 20.73
N SER A 11 22.32 12.65 21.90
CA SER A 11 21.42 12.10 22.93
C SER A 11 20.37 13.09 23.44
N LYS A 12 20.55 14.39 23.20
CA LYS A 12 19.60 15.45 23.53
C LYS A 12 18.45 15.58 22.52
N GLU A 13 18.64 15.07 21.30
CA GLU A 13 17.67 15.13 20.20
C GLU A 13 16.89 13.82 20.07
N VAL A 14 17.28 12.77 20.80
CA VAL A 14 16.55 11.51 20.85
C VAL A 14 15.24 11.71 21.60
N TYR A 15 14.14 11.36 20.93
CA TYR A 15 12.81 11.36 21.54
C TYR A 15 12.73 10.29 22.62
N VAL A 16 12.33 10.67 23.83
CA VAL A 16 12.21 9.76 24.98
C VAL A 16 10.81 9.79 25.61
N GLY A 17 9.87 10.51 24.99
CA GLY A 17 8.53 10.75 25.53
C GLY A 17 8.46 11.98 26.43
N GLN A 18 7.24 12.51 26.56
CA GLN A 18 6.98 13.83 27.18
C GLN A 18 7.40 13.90 28.65
N GLU A 19 7.21 12.83 29.42
CA GLU A 19 7.59 12.77 30.84
C GLU A 19 9.11 12.76 31.03
N ALA A 20 9.83 11.97 30.22
CA ALA A 20 11.29 11.89 30.25
C ALA A 20 11.96 13.18 29.75
N ASP A 21 11.38 13.83 28.74
CA ASP A 21 11.84 15.15 28.27
C ASP A 21 11.64 16.25 29.32
N THR A 22 10.53 16.19 30.06
CA THR A 22 10.25 17.10 31.17
C THR A 22 11.26 16.89 32.31
N PHE A 23 11.51 15.63 32.69
CA PHE A 23 12.50 15.29 33.70
C PHE A 23 13.92 15.73 33.31
N ARG A 24 14.30 15.54 32.03
CA ARG A 24 15.57 15.99 31.46
C ARG A 24 15.74 17.50 31.52
N SER A 25 14.68 18.24 31.24
CA SER A 25 14.68 19.70 31.29
C SER A 25 14.77 20.23 32.73
N GLN A 26 14.13 19.57 33.68
CA GLN A 26 14.10 19.98 35.09
C GLN A 26 15.36 19.59 35.87
N LYS A 27 15.99 18.45 35.55
CA LYS A 27 17.14 17.92 36.29
C LYS A 27 18.27 17.44 35.35
N PRO A 28 18.97 18.36 34.67
CA PRO A 28 19.92 18.02 33.61
C PRO A 28 21.17 17.27 34.09
N TYR A 29 21.56 17.40 35.37
CA TYR A 29 22.75 16.76 35.94
C TYR A 29 22.44 15.55 36.83
N HIS A 30 21.23 14.98 36.70
CA HIS A 30 20.84 13.84 37.52
C HIS A 30 21.66 12.60 37.20
N ALA A 31 22.18 11.90 38.22
CA ALA A 31 23.07 10.74 38.04
C ALA A 31 22.44 9.60 37.23
N LEU A 32 21.10 9.44 37.29
CA LEU A 32 20.37 8.43 36.51
C LEU A 32 20.18 8.79 35.02
N LEU A 33 20.43 10.04 34.64
CA LEU A 33 20.11 10.53 33.31
C LEU A 33 21.11 10.02 32.26
N VAL A 34 22.39 9.93 32.64
CA VAL A 34 23.47 9.39 31.81
C VAL A 34 23.24 7.90 31.47
N PRO A 35 23.01 6.98 32.43
CA PRO A 35 22.75 5.58 32.11
C PRO A 35 21.42 5.40 31.34
N PHE A 36 20.37 6.13 31.69
CA PHE A 36 19.09 6.09 30.96
C PHE A 36 19.27 6.46 29.47
N LEU A 37 19.96 7.57 29.17
CA LEU A 37 20.19 7.98 27.78
C LEU A 37 21.08 6.98 27.02
N ALA A 38 22.02 6.32 27.70
CA ALA A 38 22.84 5.27 27.10
C ALA A 38 21.99 4.06 26.69
N ASP A 39 21.06 3.63 27.55
CA ASP A 39 20.13 2.53 27.26
C ASP A 39 19.14 2.87 26.15
N VAL A 40 18.59 4.09 26.17
CA VAL A 40 17.75 4.61 25.08
C VAL A 40 18.52 4.58 23.76
N ARG A 41 19.75 5.13 23.73
CA ARG A 41 20.58 5.14 22.51
C ARG A 41 20.83 3.73 22.00
N LYS A 42 21.14 2.79 22.90
CA LYS A 42 21.32 1.37 22.57
C LYS A 42 20.06 0.76 21.97
N ALA A 43 18.88 1.05 22.51
CA ALA A 43 17.60 0.57 22.00
C ALA A 43 17.32 1.10 20.58
N TYR A 44 17.50 2.40 20.36
CA TYR A 44 17.35 3.02 19.04
C TYR A 44 18.32 2.44 18.02
N ILE A 45 19.60 2.29 18.35
CA ILE A 45 20.61 1.70 17.46
C ILE A 45 20.25 0.26 17.12
N THR A 46 19.91 -0.55 18.12
CA THR A 46 19.57 -1.96 17.93
C THR A 46 18.36 -2.10 17.03
N THR A 47 17.34 -1.28 17.25
CA THR A 47 16.12 -1.24 16.43
C THR A 47 16.44 -0.78 15.01
N ALA A 48 17.24 0.28 14.84
CA ALA A 48 17.64 0.78 13.52
C ALA A 48 18.44 -0.26 12.72
N VAL A 49 19.40 -0.94 13.35
CA VAL A 49 20.18 -2.02 12.71
C VAL A 49 19.27 -3.19 12.33
N TYR A 50 18.35 -3.57 13.23
CA TYR A 50 17.36 -4.61 12.94
C TYR A 50 16.48 -4.22 11.75
N LEU A 51 15.94 -2.99 11.76
CA LEU A 51 15.11 -2.45 10.69
C LEU A 51 15.88 -2.37 9.38
N GLN A 52 17.12 -1.89 9.35
CA GLN A 52 17.95 -1.88 8.13
C GLN A 52 18.25 -3.28 7.60
N LYS A 53 18.42 -4.27 8.48
CA LYS A 53 18.61 -5.67 8.07
C LYS A 53 17.33 -6.29 7.51
N LYS A 54 16.16 -5.89 8.02
CA LYS A 54 14.86 -6.50 7.70
C LYS A 54 14.06 -5.73 6.64
N LEU A 55 14.27 -4.42 6.53
CA LEU A 55 13.72 -3.55 5.51
C LEU A 55 14.77 -3.42 4.40
N PRO A 56 14.53 -4.02 3.23
CA PRO A 56 15.43 -3.86 2.11
C PRO A 56 15.19 -2.48 1.48
N LEU A 57 15.57 -1.39 2.14
CA LEU A 57 15.46 -0.03 1.60
C LEU A 57 16.27 0.12 0.29
N ALA A 58 17.34 -0.68 0.14
CA ALA A 58 18.11 -0.81 -1.09
C ALA A 58 17.52 -1.84 -2.07
N SER A 59 16.28 -2.29 -1.88
CA SER A 59 15.62 -3.23 -2.79
C SER A 59 15.51 -2.60 -4.18
N PRO A 60 16.09 -3.24 -5.22
CA PRO A 60 15.92 -2.80 -6.59
C PRO A 60 14.45 -2.59 -6.98
N THR A 61 13.56 -3.42 -6.44
CA THR A 61 12.11 -3.34 -6.67
C THR A 61 11.53 -2.07 -6.07
N LEU A 62 11.85 -1.75 -4.81
CA LEU A 62 11.32 -0.56 -4.14
C LEU A 62 11.86 0.73 -4.79
N THR A 63 13.14 0.73 -5.17
CA THR A 63 13.73 1.85 -5.93
C THR A 63 13.09 2.00 -7.31
N ALA A 64 12.70 0.90 -7.95
CA ALA A 64 12.03 0.99 -9.25
C ALA A 64 10.59 1.52 -9.08
N LEU A 65 9.88 1.05 -8.03
CA LEU A 65 8.52 1.48 -7.68
C LEU A 65 8.43 2.96 -7.29
N SER A 66 9.49 3.57 -6.74
CA SER A 66 9.45 5.00 -6.39
C SER A 66 9.23 5.90 -7.61
N ALA A 67 9.54 5.44 -8.82
CA ALA A 67 9.27 6.17 -10.07
C ALA A 67 7.79 6.44 -10.33
N LEU A 68 6.89 5.71 -9.66
CA LEU A 68 5.44 5.92 -9.73
C LEU A 68 5.02 7.24 -9.07
N ASP A 69 5.88 7.84 -8.26
CA ASP A 69 5.62 9.15 -7.68
C ASP A 69 5.47 10.20 -8.80
N PRO A 70 4.29 10.83 -8.94
CA PRO A 70 4.05 11.85 -9.95
C PRO A 70 5.01 13.04 -9.87
N LEU A 71 5.56 13.35 -8.68
CA LEU A 71 6.56 14.42 -8.50
C LEU A 71 7.85 14.14 -9.25
N LEU A 72 8.17 12.87 -9.51
CA LEU A 72 9.38 12.48 -10.22
C LEU A 72 9.19 12.48 -11.75
N ARG A 73 8.00 12.83 -12.25
CA ARG A 73 7.73 12.96 -13.68
C ARG A 73 8.68 13.99 -14.31
N GLY A 74 9.26 13.64 -15.45
CA GLY A 74 10.25 14.48 -16.15
C GLY A 74 11.68 14.32 -15.63
N HIS A 75 11.90 13.65 -14.49
CA HIS A 75 13.25 13.32 -14.04
C HIS A 75 13.82 12.14 -14.85
N SER A 76 15.09 12.27 -15.24
CA SER A 76 15.83 11.22 -15.97
C SER A 76 15.89 9.89 -15.19
N GLN A 77 16.02 9.98 -13.87
CA GLN A 77 16.04 8.81 -12.98
C GLN A 77 14.71 8.05 -12.95
N ALA A 78 13.58 8.75 -12.91
CA ALA A 78 12.26 8.12 -12.95
C ALA A 78 12.09 7.30 -14.25
N THR A 79 12.56 7.83 -15.38
CA THR A 79 12.54 7.12 -16.65
C THR A 79 13.37 5.83 -16.57
N ILE A 80 14.60 5.89 -16.05
CA ILE A 80 15.47 4.70 -15.90
C ILE A 80 14.78 3.63 -15.04
N GLN A 81 14.17 4.05 -13.92
CA GLN A 81 13.46 3.15 -13.02
C GLN A 81 12.20 2.56 -13.65
N PHE A 82 11.44 3.32 -14.45
CA PHE A 82 10.32 2.79 -15.23
C PHE A 82 10.77 1.74 -16.27
N LYS A 83 11.93 1.92 -16.91
CA LYS A 83 12.50 0.89 -17.80
C LYS A 83 12.86 -0.39 -17.02
N ARG A 84 13.33 -0.22 -15.78
CA ARG A 84 13.64 -1.35 -14.91
C ARG A 84 12.37 -2.08 -14.48
N LEU A 85 11.33 -1.35 -14.06
CA LEU A 85 10.00 -1.88 -13.76
C LEU A 85 9.43 -2.64 -14.95
N SER A 86 9.54 -2.09 -16.17
CA SER A 86 9.01 -2.73 -17.37
C SER A 86 9.71 -4.06 -17.69
N GLY A 87 11.01 -4.15 -17.39
CA GLY A 87 11.75 -5.41 -17.48
C GLY A 87 11.27 -6.45 -16.46
N MET A 88 11.01 -6.02 -15.22
CA MET A 88 10.52 -6.89 -14.14
C MET A 88 9.09 -7.39 -14.40
N LEU A 89 8.24 -6.53 -14.96
CA LEU A 89 6.82 -6.80 -15.19
C LEU A 89 6.51 -7.16 -16.65
N ARG A 90 7.53 -7.52 -17.45
CA ARG A 90 7.39 -7.78 -18.90
C ARG A 90 6.29 -8.78 -19.24
N HIS A 91 6.08 -9.78 -18.40
CA HIS A 91 5.06 -10.82 -18.59
C HIS A 91 3.61 -10.29 -18.50
N LEU A 92 3.42 -9.08 -17.95
CA LEU A 92 2.12 -8.42 -17.82
C LEU A 92 1.89 -7.34 -18.88
N LEU A 93 2.92 -7.03 -19.68
CA LEU A 93 2.86 -5.98 -20.69
C LEU A 93 2.39 -6.55 -22.03
N PRO A 94 1.63 -5.78 -22.83
CA PRO A 94 1.29 -6.16 -24.20
C PRO A 94 2.56 -6.44 -25.03
N ALA A 95 2.58 -7.57 -25.75
CA ALA A 95 3.78 -8.05 -26.45
C ALA A 95 4.30 -7.12 -27.57
N ASP A 96 3.41 -6.31 -28.16
CA ASP A 96 3.68 -5.53 -29.37
C ASP A 96 3.90 -4.03 -29.12
N GLN A 97 3.98 -3.60 -27.86
CA GLN A 97 4.03 -2.17 -27.53
C GLN A 97 5.37 -1.72 -26.94
N ASP A 98 5.89 -0.64 -27.51
CA ASP A 98 7.13 -0.01 -27.08
C ASP A 98 6.89 0.96 -25.92
N ILE A 99 7.03 0.42 -24.70
CA ILE A 99 6.93 1.21 -23.47
C ILE A 99 7.97 2.35 -23.41
N GLN A 100 9.10 2.24 -24.12
CA GLN A 100 10.11 3.30 -24.14
C GLN A 100 9.56 4.56 -24.80
N ARG A 101 8.86 4.37 -25.92
CA ARG A 101 8.20 5.46 -26.63
C ARG A 101 7.07 6.07 -25.81
N GLU A 102 6.30 5.26 -25.09
CA GLU A 102 5.27 5.74 -24.16
C GLU A 102 5.87 6.58 -23.04
N LEU A 103 6.99 6.16 -22.44
CA LEU A 103 7.66 6.90 -21.37
C LEU A 103 8.19 8.26 -21.83
N VAL A 104 8.76 8.33 -23.04
CA VAL A 104 9.22 9.60 -23.61
C VAL A 104 8.03 10.55 -23.81
N ARG A 105 6.92 10.05 -24.38
CA ARG A 105 5.68 10.83 -24.54
C ARG A 105 5.12 11.29 -23.20
N PHE A 106 5.05 10.39 -22.23
CA PHE A 106 4.54 10.66 -20.89
C PHE A 106 5.30 11.79 -20.20
N ASN A 107 6.63 11.84 -20.32
CA ASN A 107 7.43 12.88 -19.68
C ASN A 107 7.24 14.28 -20.28
N VAL A 108 6.85 14.38 -21.56
CA VAL A 108 6.68 15.67 -22.25
C VAL A 108 5.22 16.09 -22.45
N ASP A 109 4.26 15.24 -22.11
CA ASP A 109 2.83 15.47 -22.34
C ASP A 109 2.25 16.57 -21.44
N LEU A 110 2.11 17.78 -21.98
CA LEU A 110 1.54 18.92 -21.25
C LEU A 110 0.04 18.76 -20.92
N THR A 111 -0.63 17.74 -21.46
CA THR A 111 -2.05 17.47 -21.16
C THR A 111 -2.27 16.70 -19.85
N ILE A 112 -1.20 16.28 -19.18
CA ILE A 112 -1.25 15.62 -17.86
C ILE A 112 -1.06 16.71 -16.78
N PRO A 113 -1.99 16.84 -15.82
CA PRO A 113 -1.88 17.87 -14.78
C PRO A 113 -0.65 17.66 -13.90
N SER A 114 -0.13 18.75 -13.33
CA SER A 114 0.90 18.66 -12.30
C SER A 114 0.31 18.12 -11.00
N PHE A 115 1.05 17.25 -10.33
CA PHE A 115 0.67 16.71 -9.03
C PHE A 115 0.84 17.77 -7.95
N LYS A 116 -0.12 17.85 -7.03
CA LYS A 116 -0.08 18.76 -5.88
C LYS A 116 0.10 17.98 -4.58
N GLU A 117 0.85 18.55 -3.66
CA GLU A 117 1.06 17.95 -2.33
C GLU A 117 -0.30 17.80 -1.61
N GLY A 118 -0.62 16.57 -1.21
CA GLY A 118 -1.92 16.20 -0.61
C GLY A 118 -2.92 15.57 -1.58
N GLU A 119 -2.63 15.52 -2.88
CA GLU A 119 -3.46 14.81 -3.87
C GLU A 119 -3.23 13.29 -3.78
N SER A 120 -4.27 12.50 -4.07
CA SER A 120 -4.15 11.05 -4.13
C SER A 120 -3.36 10.64 -5.37
N ILE A 121 -2.25 9.92 -5.18
CA ILE A 121 -1.43 9.36 -6.27
C ILE A 121 -2.30 8.51 -7.22
N VAL A 122 -3.25 7.75 -6.67
CA VAL A 122 -4.13 6.88 -7.45
C VAL A 122 -5.08 7.69 -8.34
N GLU A 123 -5.66 8.76 -7.80
CA GLU A 123 -6.57 9.65 -8.55
C GLU A 123 -5.79 10.39 -9.65
N TRP A 124 -4.58 10.87 -9.33
CA TRP A 124 -3.73 11.55 -10.29
C TRP A 124 -3.35 10.64 -11.48
N TRP A 125 -2.96 9.39 -11.21
CA TRP A 125 -2.69 8.41 -12.28
C TRP A 125 -3.96 8.09 -13.10
N GLY A 126 -5.15 8.32 -12.55
CA GLY A 126 -6.42 8.28 -13.27
C GLY A 126 -6.42 9.12 -14.56
N HIS A 127 -5.84 10.32 -14.52
CA HIS A 127 -5.72 11.19 -15.70
C HIS A 127 -4.85 10.62 -16.83
N VAL A 128 -3.92 9.71 -16.49
CA VAL A 128 -3.10 8.97 -17.45
C VAL A 128 -3.89 7.76 -17.98
N PHE A 129 -4.63 7.09 -17.09
CA PHE A 129 -5.45 5.93 -17.42
C PHE A 129 -6.64 6.26 -18.33
N ASP A 130 -7.19 7.47 -18.24
CA ASP A 130 -8.26 7.97 -19.11
C ASP A 130 -7.82 8.15 -20.58
N LYS A 131 -6.52 7.97 -20.87
CA LYS A 131 -5.94 8.04 -22.21
C LYS A 131 -5.36 6.66 -22.62
N PRO A 132 -6.19 5.60 -22.68
CA PRO A 132 -5.71 4.23 -22.90
C PRO A 132 -5.01 4.06 -24.25
N ASP A 133 -5.38 4.84 -25.28
CA ASP A 133 -4.76 4.79 -26.60
C ASP A 133 -3.35 5.40 -26.63
N LYS A 134 -3.04 6.29 -25.68
CA LYS A 134 -1.73 6.98 -25.60
C LYS A 134 -0.72 6.21 -24.76
N TYR A 135 -1.18 5.60 -23.66
CA TYR A 135 -0.33 4.97 -22.65
C TYR A 135 -0.79 3.55 -22.26
N PRO A 136 -1.04 2.64 -23.22
CA PRO A 136 -1.56 1.32 -22.92
C PRO A 136 -0.62 0.46 -22.06
N SER A 137 0.67 0.39 -22.38
CA SER A 137 1.64 -0.40 -21.62
C SER A 137 2.01 0.24 -20.28
N LEU A 138 2.20 1.56 -20.26
CA LEU A 138 2.48 2.31 -19.04
C LEU A 138 1.30 2.21 -18.06
N SER A 139 0.07 2.35 -18.53
CA SER A 139 -1.12 2.22 -17.69
C SER A 139 -1.25 0.82 -17.09
N ALA A 140 -1.03 -0.23 -17.88
CA ALA A 140 -1.05 -1.60 -17.36
C ALA A 140 0.01 -1.82 -16.27
N MET A 141 1.23 -1.35 -16.51
CA MET A 141 2.34 -1.43 -15.56
C MET A 141 2.03 -0.72 -14.25
N VAL A 142 1.60 0.54 -14.32
CA VAL A 142 1.32 1.37 -13.14
C VAL A 142 0.15 0.78 -12.35
N LYS A 143 -0.92 0.33 -13.02
CA LYS A 143 -2.05 -0.34 -12.37
C LYS A 143 -1.62 -1.58 -11.61
N CYS A 144 -0.73 -2.39 -12.18
CA CYS A 144 -0.17 -3.55 -11.50
C CYS A 144 0.65 -3.16 -10.26
N CYS A 145 1.42 -2.08 -10.34
CA CYS A 145 2.23 -1.64 -9.20
C CYS A 145 1.37 -1.06 -8.08
N LEU A 146 0.35 -0.25 -8.42
CA LEU A 146 -0.56 0.36 -7.44
C LEU A 146 -1.58 -0.64 -6.86
N SER A 147 -1.77 -1.80 -7.49
CA SER A 147 -2.60 -2.88 -6.96
C SER A 147 -1.88 -3.80 -5.97
N ILE A 148 -0.58 -3.60 -5.75
CA ILE A 148 0.16 -4.32 -4.71
C ILE A 148 -0.41 -3.89 -3.36
N PHE A 149 -1.15 -4.78 -2.72
CA PHE A 149 -1.76 -4.50 -1.43
C PHE A 149 -0.69 -4.24 -0.37
N HIS A 150 -0.72 -3.05 0.24
CA HIS A 150 0.15 -2.69 1.35
C HIS A 150 -0.65 -1.99 2.46
N GLY A 151 -0.29 -2.25 3.72
CA GLY A 151 -0.75 -1.51 4.89
C GLY A 151 -1.80 -2.20 5.78
N PRO A 152 -2.47 -1.43 6.67
CA PRO A 152 -3.26 -1.95 7.79
C PRO A 152 -4.45 -2.83 7.37
N ARG A 153 -4.94 -2.71 6.13
CA ARG A 153 -6.05 -3.53 5.63
C ARG A 153 -5.67 -5.00 5.47
N VAL A 154 -4.42 -5.28 5.08
CA VAL A 154 -3.91 -6.65 4.98
C VAL A 154 -3.61 -7.19 6.38
N GLU A 155 -2.98 -6.38 7.23
CA GLU A 155 -2.64 -6.74 8.62
C GLU A 155 -3.89 -6.98 9.48
N SER A 156 -4.91 -6.11 9.40
CA SER A 156 -6.20 -6.32 10.07
C SER A 156 -6.91 -7.58 9.59
N SER A 157 -6.76 -7.97 8.32
CA SER A 157 -7.32 -9.24 7.83
C SER A 157 -6.62 -10.44 8.48
N PHE A 158 -5.30 -10.37 8.72
CA PHE A 158 -4.58 -11.38 9.49
C PHE A 158 -4.97 -11.40 10.98
N SER A 159 -5.13 -10.24 11.61
CA SER A 159 -5.58 -10.15 13.00
C SER A 159 -6.99 -10.74 13.18
N LEU A 160 -7.92 -10.39 12.28
CA LEU A 160 -9.28 -10.95 12.27
C LEU A 160 -9.27 -12.46 12.00
N MET A 161 -8.34 -12.95 11.19
CA MET A 161 -8.21 -14.38 10.92
C MET A 161 -7.62 -15.14 12.12
N ASN A 162 -6.68 -14.53 12.85
CA ASN A 162 -6.16 -15.09 14.10
C ASN A 162 -7.28 -15.27 15.14
N GLU A 163 -8.23 -14.34 15.23
CA GLU A 163 -9.39 -14.49 16.12
C GLU A 163 -10.32 -15.67 15.77
N VAL A 164 -10.29 -16.13 14.52
CA VAL A 164 -11.08 -17.29 14.05
C VAL A 164 -10.30 -18.60 14.20
N ILE A 165 -8.97 -18.55 14.06
CA ILE A 165 -8.09 -19.71 14.22
C ILE A 165 -7.87 -20.02 15.70
N ASP A 166 -7.67 -18.99 16.53
CA ASP A 166 -7.57 -19.15 17.97
C ASP A 166 -8.96 -19.47 18.52
N GLN A 167 -9.08 -20.64 19.16
CA GLN A 167 -10.33 -21.25 19.67
C GLN A 167 -11.14 -20.41 20.69
N ARG A 168 -10.80 -19.13 20.90
CA ARG A 168 -11.48 -18.21 21.84
C ARG A 168 -12.74 -17.57 21.29
N SER A 169 -12.96 -17.52 19.98
CA SER A 169 -14.12 -16.83 19.40
C SER A 169 -14.75 -17.57 18.22
N GLY A 170 -15.76 -18.37 18.52
CA GLY A 170 -16.74 -18.90 17.55
C GLY A 170 -16.24 -20.10 16.75
N ASN A 171 -17.02 -21.18 16.78
CA ASN A 171 -16.87 -22.36 15.89
C ASN A 171 -17.15 -22.00 14.42
N MET A 172 -16.43 -21.04 13.84
CA MET A 172 -16.55 -20.70 12.42
C MET A 172 -15.47 -21.43 11.65
N ASN A 173 -15.88 -22.26 10.69
CA ASN A 173 -14.93 -22.91 9.80
C ASN A 173 -14.33 -21.87 8.81
N VAL A 174 -13.11 -22.14 8.34
CA VAL A 174 -12.38 -21.27 7.39
C VAL A 174 -13.19 -20.97 6.11
N PRO A 175 -13.90 -21.94 5.49
CA PRO A 175 -14.75 -21.66 4.33
C PRO A 175 -15.84 -20.62 4.57
N THR A 176 -16.57 -20.71 5.68
CA THR A 176 -17.63 -19.76 6.06
C THR A 176 -17.04 -18.38 6.31
N PHE A 177 -15.89 -18.29 6.98
CA PHE A 177 -15.20 -17.01 7.17
C PHE A 177 -14.80 -16.38 5.83
N ASN A 178 -14.22 -17.16 4.91
CA ASN A 178 -13.80 -16.68 3.59
C ASN A 178 -15.01 -16.16 2.78
N ALA A 179 -16.14 -16.86 2.82
CA ALA A 179 -17.37 -16.41 2.18
C ALA A 179 -17.86 -15.06 2.74
N ILE A 180 -17.87 -14.90 4.06
CA ILE A 180 -18.27 -13.64 4.72
C ILE A 180 -17.33 -12.49 4.32
N GLN A 181 -16.01 -12.72 4.35
CA GLN A 181 -15.05 -11.68 3.96
C GLN A 181 -15.20 -11.30 2.49
N THR A 182 -15.41 -12.28 1.61
CA THR A 182 -15.63 -12.03 0.17
C THR A 182 -16.83 -11.12 -0.04
N VAL A 183 -17.96 -11.41 0.61
CA VAL A 183 -19.16 -10.55 0.53
C VAL A 183 -18.89 -9.16 1.11
N LYS A 184 -18.30 -9.09 2.31
CA LYS A 184 -17.99 -7.83 3.00
C LYS A 184 -17.11 -6.92 2.13
N TYR A 185 -15.99 -7.42 1.63
CA TYR A 185 -15.07 -6.62 0.83
C TYR A 185 -15.65 -6.28 -0.55
N THR A 186 -16.49 -7.14 -1.14
CA THR A 186 -17.20 -6.83 -2.40
C THR A 186 -18.19 -5.69 -2.23
N LEU A 187 -18.92 -5.65 -1.12
CA LEU A 187 -19.84 -4.54 -0.81
C LEU A 187 -19.06 -3.25 -0.54
N GLN A 188 -18.00 -3.32 0.26
CA GLN A 188 -17.12 -2.18 0.55
C GLN A 188 -16.47 -1.62 -0.72
N SER A 189 -15.96 -2.46 -1.62
CA SER A 189 -15.31 -1.99 -2.86
C SER A 189 -16.29 -1.30 -3.80
N ARG A 190 -17.58 -1.65 -3.73
CA ARG A 190 -18.64 -1.04 -4.55
C ARG A 190 -19.26 0.19 -3.89
N GLY A 191 -18.94 0.47 -2.62
CA GLY A 191 -19.55 1.55 -1.84
C GLY A 191 -21.07 1.38 -1.68
N LYS A 192 -21.58 0.15 -1.79
CA LYS A 192 -23.03 -0.17 -1.74
C LYS A 192 -23.31 -1.09 -0.57
N THR A 193 -24.43 -0.85 0.10
CA THR A 193 -24.95 -1.78 1.10
C THR A 193 -25.51 -3.03 0.41
N ALA A 194 -25.61 -4.14 1.15
CA ALA A 194 -26.27 -5.35 0.66
C ALA A 194 -27.71 -5.06 0.22
N VAL A 195 -28.40 -4.19 0.96
CA VAL A 195 -29.76 -3.76 0.62
C VAL A 195 -29.76 -3.07 -0.72
N GLU A 196 -28.91 -2.08 -0.97
CA GLU A 196 -28.85 -1.39 -2.27
C GLU A 196 -28.43 -2.32 -3.42
N LEU A 197 -27.57 -3.30 -3.14
CA LEU A 197 -27.08 -4.23 -4.17
C LEU A 197 -28.15 -5.25 -4.59
N PHE A 198 -29.01 -5.67 -3.67
CA PHE A 198 -30.03 -6.71 -3.89
C PHE A 198 -31.46 -6.18 -3.86
N ARG A 199 -31.67 -4.87 -3.71
CA ARG A 199 -32.99 -4.25 -3.70
C ARG A 199 -33.63 -4.39 -5.06
N ARG A 200 -34.82 -4.98 -5.08
CA ARG A 200 -35.74 -4.94 -6.23
C ARG A 200 -36.56 -3.65 -6.16
N GLU A 201 -36.77 -3.00 -7.30
CA GLU A 201 -37.62 -1.80 -7.38
C GLU A 201 -39.06 -2.11 -6.99
N ASP A 202 -39.58 -3.26 -7.41
CA ASP A 202 -40.85 -3.81 -6.96
C ASP A 202 -40.65 -5.26 -6.48
N VAL A 203 -40.88 -5.49 -5.19
CA VAL A 203 -40.69 -6.80 -4.54
C VAL A 203 -41.70 -7.83 -5.04
N LYS A 204 -42.89 -7.40 -5.47
CA LYS A 204 -43.98 -8.28 -5.92
C LYS A 204 -43.93 -8.53 -7.42
N PHE A 205 -43.64 -7.51 -8.23
CA PHE A 205 -43.76 -7.59 -9.70
C PHE A 205 -42.50 -7.25 -10.48
N GLY A 206 -41.42 -6.82 -9.82
CA GLY A 206 -40.17 -6.48 -10.51
C GLY A 206 -39.56 -7.68 -11.21
N GLU A 207 -38.79 -7.47 -12.27
CA GLU A 207 -38.09 -8.59 -12.90
C GLU A 207 -37.10 -9.23 -11.92
N VAL A 208 -37.10 -10.56 -11.89
CA VAL A 208 -36.14 -11.33 -11.12
C VAL A 208 -34.88 -11.47 -11.97
N ASP A 209 -33.72 -11.07 -11.42
CA ASP A 209 -32.44 -11.33 -12.07
C ASP A 209 -32.20 -12.84 -12.12
N ARG A 210 -32.45 -13.41 -13.30
CA ARG A 210 -32.30 -14.85 -13.59
C ARG A 210 -30.85 -15.30 -13.40
N THR A 211 -29.88 -14.42 -13.61
CA THR A 211 -28.45 -14.70 -13.43
C THR A 211 -28.14 -14.83 -11.96
N LEU A 212 -28.65 -13.92 -11.12
CA LEU A 212 -28.53 -14.01 -9.67
C LEU A 212 -29.17 -15.30 -9.13
N CYS A 213 -30.39 -15.62 -9.56
CA CYS A 213 -31.07 -16.86 -9.13
C CYS A 213 -30.31 -18.12 -9.57
N LYS A 214 -29.77 -18.13 -10.80
CA LYS A 214 -28.94 -19.24 -11.29
C LYS A 214 -27.68 -19.40 -10.44
N ASN A 215 -27.01 -18.31 -10.11
CA ASN A 215 -25.81 -18.31 -9.29
C ASN A 215 -26.08 -18.78 -7.85
N ILE A 216 -27.20 -18.36 -7.24
CA ILE A 216 -27.64 -18.83 -5.91
C ILE A 216 -27.92 -20.34 -5.94
N ASN A 217 -28.65 -20.81 -6.96
CA ASN A 217 -28.98 -22.23 -7.10
C ASN A 217 -27.74 -23.11 -7.36
N SER A 218 -26.74 -22.60 -8.09
CA SER A 218 -25.50 -23.32 -8.35
C SER A 218 -24.52 -23.27 -7.18
N ALA A 219 -24.59 -22.26 -6.31
CA ALA A 219 -23.67 -22.10 -5.18
C ALA A 219 -23.85 -23.18 -4.08
N ALA A 220 -25.00 -23.86 -4.04
CA ALA A 220 -25.28 -24.95 -3.12
C ALA A 220 -24.93 -26.35 -3.68
N ALA A 221 -24.47 -26.43 -4.94
CA ALA A 221 -24.27 -27.70 -5.66
C ALA A 221 -22.80 -28.21 -5.65
N THR A 222 -21.95 -27.62 -4.82
CA THR A 222 -20.55 -28.05 -4.58
C THR A 222 -20.34 -28.32 -3.10
#